data_AF-A0A356VBD3-F1
#
_entry.id   AF-A0A356VBD3-F1
#
_cell.length_a   1.000
_cell.length_b   1.000
_cell.length_c   1.000
_cell.angle_alpha   90.00
_cell.angle_beta   90.00
_cell.angle_gamma   90.00
#
_symmetry.space_group_name_H-M   'P 1'
#
loop_
_entity.id
_entity.type
_entity.pdbx_description
1 polymer ?
#
loop_
_entity_poly.entity_id
_entity_poly.type
_entity_poly.pdbx_seq_one_letter_code
_entity_poly.pdbx_strand_id
1 'polypeptide(L)'
;MWTTTEVARYLNVTDRDVEWLVTEGRLTGYKVGGKFLRFRPDQVQALKGVVAAREQADPALRPAAEPMRARVREFFYCYDLYLLSAVLLVSVVVYLLASGA
;
A
#
# COMPACT_ATOMS: atom_id res chain seq x y z
N MET A 1 7.41 19.69 -3.56
CA MET A 1 7.18 18.78 -2.41
C MET A 1 6.48 17.56 -2.96
N TRP A 2 6.88 16.36 -2.54
CA TRP A 2 6.30 15.11 -3.02
C TRP A 2 5.29 14.54 -2.03
N THR A 3 4.31 13.82 -2.57
CA THR A 3 3.33 13.02 -1.84
C THR A 3 3.86 11.61 -1.57
N THR A 4 3.24 10.88 -0.63
CA THR A 4 3.61 9.49 -0.31
C THR A 4 3.63 8.61 -1.56
N THR A 5 2.62 8.73 -2.42
CA THR A 5 2.50 7.92 -3.65
C THR A 5 3.58 8.24 -4.69
N GLU A 6 3.99 9.51 -4.81
CA GLU A 6 5.09 9.91 -5.70
C GLU A 6 6.44 9.38 -5.18
N VAL A 7 6.65 9.42 -3.87
CA VAL A 7 7.84 8.88 -3.22
C VAL A 7 7.90 7.36 -3.37
N ALA A 8 6.79 6.67 -3.15
CA ALA A 8 6.66 5.23 -3.32
C ALA A 8 7.02 4.81 -4.76
N ARG A 9 6.48 5.54 -5.75
CA ARG A 9 6.79 5.30 -7.16
C ARG A 9 8.27 5.60 -7.50
N TYR A 10 8.85 6.65 -6.92
CA TYR A 10 10.23 7.04 -7.18
C TYR A 10 11.26 6.09 -6.54
N LEU A 11 10.96 5.58 -5.36
CA LEU A 11 11.77 4.60 -4.62
C LEU A 11 11.44 3.15 -4.99
N ASN A 12 10.42 2.92 -5.81
CA ASN A 12 9.91 1.60 -6.19
C ASN A 12 9.52 0.71 -4.99
N VAL A 13 8.94 1.33 -3.96
CA VAL A 13 8.47 0.68 -2.73
C VAL A 13 6.97 0.91 -2.54
N THR A 14 6.34 0.22 -1.59
CA THR A 14 4.90 0.44 -1.31
C THR A 14 4.68 1.68 -0.44
N ASP A 15 3.46 2.26 -0.49
CA ASP A 15 3.09 3.41 0.35
C ASP A 15 3.28 3.11 1.86
N ARG A 16 3.08 1.85 2.26
CA ARG A 16 3.30 1.37 3.64
C ARG A 16 4.78 1.38 4.01
N ASP A 17 5.66 0.99 3.09
CA ASP A 17 7.11 1.02 3.32
C ASP A 17 7.61 2.46 3.47
N VAL A 18 7.03 3.39 2.71
CA VAL A 18 7.31 4.83 2.87
C VAL A 18 6.89 5.30 4.27
N GLU A 19 5.73 4.89 4.76
CA GLU A 19 5.27 5.23 6.12
C GLU A 19 6.15 4.60 7.20
N TRP A 20 6.59 3.36 7.01
CA TRP A 20 7.52 2.68 7.90
C TRP A 20 8.89 3.38 7.93
N LEU A 21 9.43 3.77 6.77
CA LEU A 21 10.68 4.53 6.66
C LEU A 21 10.62 5.88 7.39
N VAL A 22 9.44 6.50 7.45
CA VAL A 22 9.22 7.73 8.21
C VAL A 22 9.13 7.44 9.70
N THR A 23 8.48 6.35 10.08
CA THR A 23 8.35 5.90 11.47
C THR A 23 9.71 5.53 12.07
N GLU A 24 10.60 4.90 11.29
CA GLU A 24 11.99 4.64 11.68
C GLU A 24 12.87 5.92 11.70
N GLY A 25 12.34 7.07 11.27
CA GLY A 25 13.11 8.32 11.18
C GLY A 25 14.15 8.33 10.05
N ARG A 26 14.13 7.33 9.16
CA ARG A 26 15.05 7.23 8.01
C ARG A 26 14.64 8.14 6.86
N LEU A 27 13.34 8.43 6.74
CA LEU A 27 12.79 9.39 5.78
C LEU A 27 12.11 10.54 6.52
N THR A 28 12.56 11.76 6.29
CA THR A 28 11.95 12.95 6.92
C THR A 28 10.67 13.34 6.18
N GLY A 29 9.53 12.97 6.73
CA GLY A 29 8.20 13.43 6.28
C GLY A 29 7.67 14.55 7.16
N TYR A 30 7.23 15.66 6.56
CA TYR A 30 6.57 16.75 7.26
C TYR A 30 5.05 16.54 7.22
N LYS A 31 4.39 16.54 8.38
CA LYS A 31 2.92 16.50 8.44
C LYS A 31 2.35 17.88 8.09
N VAL A 32 1.67 17.97 6.97
CA VAL A 32 0.92 19.15 6.53
C VAL A 32 -0.53 18.99 6.95
N GLY A 33 -1.04 19.93 7.74
CA GLY A 33 -2.42 19.91 8.22
C GLY A 33 -2.77 18.71 9.12
N GLY A 34 -1.78 18.12 9.80
CA GLY A 34 -1.98 17.00 10.73
C GLY A 34 -2.29 15.64 10.09
N LYS A 35 -2.59 15.58 8.79
CA LYS A 35 -3.05 14.37 8.09
C LYS A 35 -2.14 13.91 6.95
N PHE A 36 -1.44 14.81 6.26
CA PHE A 36 -0.72 14.48 5.04
C PHE A 36 0.80 14.52 5.24
N LEU A 37 1.51 13.46 4.86
CA LEU A 37 2.97 13.50 4.80
C LEU A 37 3.43 14.19 3.51
N ARG A 38 4.37 15.13 3.65
CA ARG A 38 5.07 15.74 2.53
C ARG A 38 6.57 15.59 2.67
N PHE A 39 7.19 15.33 1.53
CA PHE A 39 8.61 15.01 1.45
C PHE A 39 9.36 16.07 0.66
N ARG A 40 10.58 16.40 1.10
CA ARG A 40 11.50 17.23 0.32
C ARG A 40 12.17 16.35 -0.75
N PRO A 41 12.17 16.78 -2.02
CA PRO A 41 12.73 15.99 -3.10
C PRO A 41 14.22 15.68 -2.90
N ASP A 42 14.98 16.61 -2.32
CA ASP A 42 16.42 16.45 -2.06
C ASP A 42 16.71 15.29 -1.09
N GLN A 43 15.86 15.12 -0.07
CA GLN A 43 16.00 14.04 0.91
C GLN A 43 15.60 12.68 0.34
N VAL A 44 14.57 12.65 -0.51
CA VAL A 44 14.12 11.42 -1.18
C VAL A 44 15.18 10.94 -2.19
N GLN A 45 15.82 11.86 -2.90
CA GLN A 45 16.91 11.55 -3.83
C GLN A 45 18.15 11.01 -3.11
N ALA A 46 18.52 11.59 -1.97
CA ALA A 46 19.61 11.08 -1.15
C ALA A 46 19.34 9.65 -0.63
N LEU A 47 18.08 9.33 -0.35
CA LEU A 47 17.68 8.00 0.12
C LEU A 47 17.76 6.94 -0.99
N LYS A 48 17.56 7.30 -2.26
CA LYS A 48 17.58 6.35 -3.38
C LYS A 48 18.87 5.52 -3.43
N GLY A 49 20.02 6.15 -3.19
CA GLY A 49 21.32 5.46 -3.16
C GLY A 49 21.46 4.49 -1.98
N VAL A 50 20.88 4.83 -0.82
CA VAL A 50 20.94 4.00 0.39
C VAL A 50 19.93 2.85 0.35
N VAL A 51 18.75 3.08 -0.24
CA VAL A 51 17.72 2.06 -0.43
C VAL A 51 18.17 1.05 -1.49
N ALA A 52 18.76 1.49 -2.60
CA ALA A 52 19.32 0.61 -3.62
C ALA A 52 20.48 -0.26 -3.09
N ALA A 53 21.33 0.30 -2.22
CA ALA A 53 22.39 -0.46 -1.56
C ALA A 53 21.83 -1.48 -0.53
N ARG A 54 20.72 -1.15 0.15
CA ARG A 54 20.07 -2.06 1.11
C ARG A 54 19.26 -3.16 0.42
N GLU A 55 18.68 -2.90 -0.75
CA GLU A 55 18.07 -3.94 -1.62
C GLU A 55 19.07 -5.04 -2.01
N GLN A 56 20.36 -4.72 -2.06
CA GLN A 56 21.43 -5.68 -2.33
C GLN A 56 21.96 -6.36 -1.07
N ALA A 57 21.93 -5.68 0.09
CA ALA A 57 22.51 -6.18 1.34
C ALA A 57 21.56 -7.01 2.20
N ASP A 58 20.23 -6.88 2.02
CA ASP A 58 19.23 -7.51 2.88
C ASP A 58 18.21 -8.30 2.03
N PRO A 59 18.42 -9.61 1.80
CA PRO A 59 17.50 -10.44 1.01
C PRO A 59 16.11 -10.58 1.64
N ALA A 60 15.94 -10.19 2.90
CA ALA A 60 14.65 -10.13 3.60
C ALA A 60 13.83 -8.86 3.28
N LEU A 61 14.48 -7.81 2.73
CA LEU A 61 13.83 -6.55 2.33
C LEU A 61 13.59 -6.44 0.83
N ARG A 62 13.99 -7.45 0.05
CA ARG A 62 13.40 -7.63 -1.28
C ARG A 62 11.88 -7.67 -1.06
N PRO A 63 11.05 -6.97 -1.85
CA PRO A 63 9.71 -7.44 -2.07
C PRO A 63 9.90 -8.81 -2.73
N ALA A 64 10.10 -9.84 -1.91
CA ALA A 64 10.25 -11.21 -2.32
C ALA A 64 9.01 -11.47 -3.12
N ALA A 65 9.15 -11.51 -4.46
CA ALA A 65 8.07 -11.55 -5.44
C ALA A 65 6.85 -12.17 -4.79
N GLU A 66 5.97 -11.31 -4.28
CA GLU A 66 5.03 -11.78 -3.26
C GLU A 66 4.26 -12.91 -3.91
N PRO A 67 4.21 -14.10 -3.29
CA PRO A 67 3.53 -15.22 -3.90
C PRO A 67 2.14 -14.71 -4.25
N MET A 68 1.69 -14.94 -5.48
CA MET A 68 0.45 -14.35 -6.03
C MET A 68 -0.75 -14.48 -5.07
N ARG A 69 -0.71 -15.49 -4.18
CA ARG A 69 -1.58 -15.67 -3.01
C ARG A 69 -1.60 -14.53 -1.98
N ALA A 70 -0.47 -13.95 -1.60
CA ALA A 70 -0.39 -12.84 -0.65
C ALA A 70 -1.09 -11.59 -1.22
N ARG A 71 -0.82 -11.28 -2.49
CA ARG A 71 -1.48 -10.19 -3.23
C ARG A 71 -3.00 -10.38 -3.35
N VAL A 72 -3.44 -11.61 -3.60
CA VAL A 72 -4.87 -11.96 -3.66
C VAL A 72 -5.51 -11.84 -2.28
N ARG A 73 -4.85 -12.29 -1.21
CA ARG A 73 -5.37 -12.18 0.17
C ARG A 73 -5.49 -10.72 0.61
N GLU A 74 -4.52 -9.89 0.25
CA GLU A 74 -4.54 -8.46 0.59
C GLU A 74 -5.63 -7.71 -0.18
N PHE A 75 -5.93 -8.13 -1.42
CA PHE A 75 -7.12 -7.69 -2.14
C PHE A 75 -8.39 -8.05 -1.38
N PHE A 76 -8.59 -9.32 -1.00
CA PHE A 76 -9.79 -9.72 -0.24
C PHE A 76 -9.91 -9.04 1.14
N TYR A 77 -8.79 -8.75 1.81
CA TYR A 77 -8.80 -8.04 3.08
C TYR A 77 -9.20 -6.56 2.93
N CYS A 78 -8.72 -5.88 1.87
CA CYS A 78 -9.06 -4.48 1.60
C CYS A 78 -10.50 -4.31 1.09
N TYR A 79 -11.04 -5.34 0.41
CA TYR A 79 -12.40 -5.34 -0.16
C TYR A 79 -13.40 -6.19 0.64
N ASP A 80 -13.18 -6.46 1.92
CA ASP A 80 -14.03 -7.39 2.71
C ASP A 80 -15.51 -6.95 2.76
N LEU A 81 -15.76 -5.66 3.02
CA LEU A 81 -17.08 -5.06 3.07
C LEU A 81 -17.78 -5.09 1.71
N TYR A 82 -17.03 -4.85 0.64
CA TYR A 82 -17.53 -4.92 -0.73
C TYR A 82 -17.92 -6.36 -1.10
N LEU A 83 -17.10 -7.35 -0.74
CA LEU A 83 -17.41 -8.76 -0.97
C LEU A 83 -18.67 -9.18 -0.21
N LEU A 84 -18.78 -8.79 1.06
CA LEU A 84 -19.91 -9.12 1.92
C LEU A 84 -21.20 -8.46 1.39
N SER A 85 -21.11 -7.21 0.94
CA SER A 85 -22.23 -6.51 0.29
C SER A 85 -22.65 -7.18 -1.03
N ALA A 86 -21.70 -7.66 -1.83
CA ALA A 86 -21.99 -8.35 -3.08
C ALA A 86 -22.71 -9.68 -2.84
N VAL A 87 -22.26 -10.46 -1.85
CA VAL A 87 -22.92 -11.73 -1.46
C VAL A 87 -24.35 -11.47 -0.96
N LEU A 88 -24.54 -10.45 -0.13
CA LEU A 88 -25.85 -10.08 0.38
C LEU A 88 -26.78 -9.58 -0.74
N LEU A 89 -26.26 -8.79 -1.68
CA LEU A 89 -27.05 -8.32 -2.82
C LEU A 89 -27.47 -9.49 -3.72
N VAL A 90 -26.53 -10.40 -4.04
CA VAL A 90 -26.83 -11.61 -4.83
C VAL A 90 -27.85 -12.49 -4.13
N SER A 91 -27.74 -12.70 -2.81
CA SER A 91 -28.70 -13.53 -2.08
C SER A 91 -30.10 -12.95 -2.09
N VAL A 92 -30.24 -11.62 -1.94
CA VAL A 92 -31.53 -10.92 -2.05
C VAL A 92 -32.11 -11.04 -3.46
N VAL A 93 -31.28 -10.85 -4.50
CA VAL A 93 -31.74 -10.99 -5.89
C VAL A 93 -32.20 -12.41 -6.18
N VAL A 94 -31.44 -13.42 -5.77
CA VAL A 94 -31.83 -14.83 -5.91
C VAL A 94 -33.11 -15.13 -5.13
N TYR A 95 -33.24 -14.62 -3.91
CA TYR A 95 -34.44 -14.78 -3.10
C TYR A 95 -35.68 -14.17 -3.76
N LEU A 96 -35.57 -12.97 -4.33
CA LEU A 96 -36.67 -12.31 -5.05
C LEU A 96 -37.07 -13.07 -6.32
N LEU A 97 -36.10 -13.60 -7.07
CA LEU A 97 -36.39 -14.42 -8.25
C LEU A 97 -37.04 -15.76 -7.88
N ALA A 98 -36.66 -16.35 -6.75
CA ALA A 98 -37.21 -17.62 -6.27
C ALA A 98 -38.57 -17.47 -5.56
N SER A 99 -38.90 -16.28 -5.05
CA SER A 99 -40.18 -15.99 -4.39
C SER A 99 -41.19 -15.27 -5.29
N GLY A 100 -40.73 -14.69 -6.41
CA GLY A 100 -41.55 -14.07 -7.44
C GLY A 100 -41.89 -14.98 -8.64
N ALA A 101 -41.49 -16.25 -8.59
CA ALA A 101 -41.93 -17.34 -9.48
C ALA A 101 -42.85 -18.29 -8.71
#